data_AF-A0A8J2ECY3-F1
#
_entry.id   AF-A0A8J2ECY3-F1
#
_cell.length_a   1.000
_cell.length_b   1.000
_cell.length_c   1.000
_cell.angle_alpha   90.00
_cell.angle_beta   90.00
_cell.angle_gamma   90.00
#
_symmetry.space_group_name_H-M   'P 1'
#
loop_
_entity.id
_entity.type
_entity.pdbx_description
1 polymer ?
#
loop_
_entity_poly.entity_id
_entity_poly.type
_entity_poly.pdbx_seq_one_letter_code
_entity_poly.pdbx_strand_id
1 'polypeptide(L)'
;KRLLEFCFSDRLNPLIITEDLYDKIHKILWEIVEPPIIILDKNFKSKEIQVFNPRYPTYVLSVSESIQNLKTLFDKLKSTTTWSVESFFFIVEVNNFCDNANEVLKLLWKMDLLSSFYLCQESDSYNLTIYNYNPFTNYVPYPWRSAETTGQKITEKGTLFHQHFDNDRNVCHNITFDKSKTLGNHKIKTTMAYPVQNATRDDVIDISNFTNIVNPRISSVSSFFDLLNITPS
;
A
#
# COMPACT_ATOMS: atom_id res chain seq x y z
N LYS A 1 -6.17 -12.09 -13.26
CA LYS A 1 -5.35 -13.26 -13.66
C LYS A 1 -3.91 -12.86 -13.93
N ARG A 2 -3.58 -12.47 -15.16
CA ARG A 2 -2.19 -12.29 -15.63
C ARG A 2 -1.34 -11.32 -14.82
N LEU A 3 -1.94 -10.27 -14.25
CA LEU A 3 -1.24 -9.36 -13.33
C LEU A 3 -0.65 -10.08 -12.11
N LEU A 4 -1.43 -10.95 -11.45
CA LEU A 4 -0.97 -11.69 -10.28
C LEU A 4 0.08 -12.74 -10.69
N GLU A 5 -0.10 -13.37 -11.84
CA GLU A 5 0.82 -14.38 -12.38
C GLU A 5 2.20 -13.79 -12.70
N PHE A 6 2.25 -12.65 -13.39
CA PHE A 6 3.51 -12.06 -13.82
C PHE A 6 4.27 -11.41 -12.67
N CYS A 7 3.55 -10.82 -11.72
CA CYS A 7 4.16 -9.87 -10.78
C CYS A 7 4.27 -10.41 -9.36
N PHE A 8 3.43 -11.38 -8.99
CA PHE A 8 3.24 -11.79 -7.61
C PHE A 8 3.11 -13.31 -7.46
N SER A 9 3.68 -14.07 -8.41
CA SER A 9 3.74 -15.54 -8.38
C SER A 9 4.87 -16.09 -7.50
N ASP A 10 5.48 -15.25 -6.66
CA ASP A 10 6.45 -15.71 -5.68
C ASP A 10 5.77 -16.66 -4.70
N ARG A 11 6.15 -17.94 -4.79
CA ARG A 11 5.57 -19.05 -4.02
C ARG A 11 5.79 -18.92 -2.52
N LEU A 12 6.70 -18.03 -2.09
CA LEU A 12 7.02 -17.81 -0.69
C LEU A 12 6.08 -16.82 0.00
N ASN A 13 5.25 -16.09 -0.74
CA ASN A 13 4.30 -15.13 -0.16
C ASN A 13 2.86 -15.57 -0.48
N PRO A 14 1.97 -15.66 0.53
CA PRO A 14 0.61 -16.08 0.32
C PRO A 14 -0.19 -14.98 -0.32
N LEU A 15 -1.23 -15.39 -1.02
CA LEU A 15 -2.26 -14.52 -1.54
C LEU A 15 -3.41 -14.45 -0.52
N ILE A 16 -3.63 -13.29 0.06
CA ILE A 16 -4.73 -13.05 1.00
C ILE A 16 -5.90 -12.44 0.20
N ILE A 17 -7.04 -13.13 0.15
CA ILE A 17 -8.18 -12.72 -0.68
C ILE A 17 -9.48 -12.68 0.09
N THR A 18 -10.39 -11.77 -0.28
CA THR A 18 -11.76 -11.78 0.24
C THR A 18 -12.57 -12.91 -0.38
N GLU A 19 -13.49 -13.48 0.40
CA GLU A 19 -14.32 -14.62 0.01
C GLU A 19 -15.09 -14.43 -1.31
N ASP A 20 -15.61 -13.23 -1.57
CA ASP A 20 -16.36 -12.91 -2.79
C ASP A 20 -15.50 -12.90 -4.06
N LEU A 21 -14.18 -12.83 -3.92
CA LEU A 21 -13.22 -12.98 -5.01
C LEU A 21 -12.74 -14.43 -5.17
N TYR A 22 -13.00 -15.31 -4.19
CA TYR A 22 -12.49 -16.68 -4.20
C TYR A 22 -12.90 -17.43 -5.46
N ASP A 23 -14.18 -17.51 -5.82
CA ASP A 23 -14.61 -18.28 -6.99
C ASP A 23 -14.03 -17.73 -8.30
N LYS A 24 -13.86 -16.40 -8.37
CA LYS A 24 -13.26 -15.72 -9.53
C LYS A 24 -11.76 -16.04 -9.65
N ILE A 25 -11.04 -16.07 -8.53
CA ILE A 25 -9.58 -16.24 -8.47
C ILE A 25 -9.17 -17.73 -8.41
N HIS A 26 -9.92 -18.59 -7.73
CA HIS A 26 -9.64 -20.01 -7.58
C HIS A 26 -9.71 -20.76 -8.92
N LYS A 27 -10.71 -20.47 -9.76
CA LYS A 27 -10.78 -20.98 -11.13
C LYS A 27 -9.58 -20.56 -11.99
N ILE A 28 -8.95 -19.46 -11.61
CA ILE A 28 -7.79 -18.89 -12.30
C ILE A 28 -6.47 -19.52 -11.81
N LEU A 29 -6.36 -19.83 -10.51
CA LEU A 29 -5.13 -20.30 -9.86
C LEU A 29 -4.87 -21.80 -10.01
N TRP A 30 -5.91 -22.63 -10.21
CA TRP A 30 -5.76 -24.09 -10.42
C TRP A 30 -4.83 -24.49 -11.59
N GLU A 31 -4.57 -23.58 -12.53
CA GLU A 31 -3.69 -23.82 -13.69
C GLU A 31 -2.21 -23.52 -13.40
N ILE A 32 -1.89 -22.98 -12.21
CA ILE A 32 -0.56 -22.50 -11.83
C ILE A 32 -0.21 -23.12 -10.48
N VAL A 33 1.05 -23.53 -10.32
CA VAL A 33 1.54 -24.03 -9.02
C VAL A 33 1.31 -22.96 -7.95
N GLU A 34 0.33 -23.20 -7.07
CA GLU A 34 -0.35 -22.18 -6.27
C GLU A 34 0.55 -21.63 -5.14
N PRO A 35 0.70 -20.31 -5.00
CA PRO A 35 1.10 -19.76 -3.70
C PRO A 35 0.02 -20.11 -2.67
N PRO A 36 0.37 -20.27 -1.37
CA PRO A 36 -0.63 -20.52 -0.34
C PRO A 36 -1.71 -19.42 -0.35
N ILE A 37 -2.99 -19.80 -0.43
CA ILE A 37 -4.11 -18.85 -0.48
C ILE A 37 -4.75 -18.80 0.91
N ILE A 38 -4.87 -17.60 1.47
CA ILE A 38 -5.60 -17.36 2.71
C ILE A 38 -6.89 -16.63 2.36
N ILE A 39 -8.01 -17.31 2.58
CA ILE A 39 -9.34 -16.73 2.36
C ILE A 39 -9.80 -16.03 3.63
N LEU A 40 -10.13 -14.75 3.50
CA LEU A 40 -10.77 -13.97 4.55
C LEU A 40 -12.28 -14.12 4.40
N ASP A 41 -12.88 -14.96 5.25
CA ASP A 41 -14.33 -15.03 5.38
C ASP A 41 -14.86 -13.74 6.07
N LYS A 42 -16.19 -13.54 6.01
CA LYS A 42 -16.85 -12.40 6.67
C LYS A 42 -16.59 -12.31 8.18
N ASN A 43 -16.19 -13.42 8.80
CA ASN A 43 -15.92 -13.52 10.24
C ASN A 43 -14.42 -13.41 10.58
N PHE A 44 -13.56 -13.15 9.59
CA PHE A 44 -12.12 -13.09 9.75
C PHE A 44 -11.51 -14.36 10.37
N LYS A 45 -12.15 -15.52 10.13
CA LYS A 45 -11.67 -16.84 10.57
C LYS A 45 -10.85 -17.47 9.46
N SER A 46 -9.53 -17.36 9.56
CA SER A 46 -8.64 -18.14 8.72
C SER A 46 -8.56 -19.59 9.22
N LYS A 47 -8.72 -20.58 8.34
CA LYS A 47 -8.57 -21.99 8.74
C LYS A 47 -7.10 -22.44 8.91
N GLU A 48 -6.10 -21.62 8.57
CA GLU A 48 -4.71 -22.10 8.43
C GLU A 48 -3.57 -21.15 8.94
N ILE A 49 -3.85 -20.12 9.75
CA ILE A 49 -2.83 -19.08 10.06
C ILE A 49 -1.65 -19.54 10.96
N GLN A 50 -1.62 -20.74 11.53
CA GLN A 50 -0.68 -21.04 12.61
C GLN A 50 0.76 -21.47 12.21
N VAL A 51 1.08 -21.73 10.93
CA VAL A 51 2.40 -22.28 10.56
C VAL A 51 3.19 -21.45 9.53
N PHE A 52 2.53 -20.54 8.80
CA PHE A 52 3.17 -19.77 7.73
C PHE A 52 3.14 -18.28 8.03
N ASN A 53 4.29 -17.70 8.41
CA ASN A 53 4.44 -16.27 8.66
C ASN A 53 5.23 -15.62 7.51
N PRO A 54 4.58 -15.27 6.39
CA PRO A 54 5.24 -14.58 5.30
C PRO A 54 5.71 -13.20 5.73
N ARG A 55 6.79 -12.74 5.12
CA ARG A 55 7.31 -11.40 5.41
C ARG A 55 6.43 -10.32 4.79
N TYR A 56 5.92 -10.55 3.57
CA TYR A 56 5.18 -9.57 2.77
C TYR A 56 4.10 -10.24 1.89
N PRO A 57 2.94 -10.64 2.44
CA PRO A 57 1.87 -11.23 1.64
C PRO A 57 1.31 -10.24 0.62
N THR A 58 0.69 -10.77 -0.44
CA THR A 58 -0.07 -9.95 -1.40
C THR A 58 -1.55 -10.01 -1.05
N TYR A 59 -2.18 -8.84 -0.88
CA TYR A 59 -3.60 -8.71 -0.57
C TYR A 59 -4.38 -8.41 -1.85
N VAL A 60 -5.43 -9.18 -2.12
CA VAL A 60 -6.39 -8.92 -3.20
C VAL A 60 -7.78 -8.86 -2.57
N LEU A 61 -8.24 -7.65 -2.28
CA LEU A 61 -9.43 -7.40 -1.48
C LEU A 61 -10.50 -6.73 -2.34
N SER A 62 -11.77 -7.08 -2.16
CA SER A 62 -12.85 -6.40 -2.88
C SER A 62 -13.39 -5.17 -2.15
N VAL A 63 -13.94 -4.25 -2.92
CA VAL A 63 -14.90 -3.23 -2.45
C VAL A 63 -16.28 -3.68 -2.89
N SER A 64 -16.86 -4.64 -2.17
CA SER A 64 -18.14 -5.24 -2.56
C SER A 64 -19.36 -4.45 -2.07
N GLU A 65 -19.27 -3.79 -0.91
CA GLU A 65 -20.43 -3.18 -0.24
C GLU A 65 -20.22 -1.68 0.06
N SER A 66 -19.11 -1.30 0.71
CA SER A 66 -18.81 0.10 1.02
C SER A 66 -17.34 0.30 1.40
N ILE A 67 -16.87 1.55 1.28
CA ILE A 67 -15.53 1.96 1.75
C ILE A 67 -15.41 1.79 3.28
N GLN A 68 -16.50 1.92 4.03
CA GLN A 68 -16.50 1.72 5.48
C GLN A 68 -16.26 0.25 5.86
N ASN A 69 -16.78 -0.69 5.08
CA ASN A 69 -16.52 -2.12 5.29
C ASN A 69 -15.06 -2.44 4.98
N LEU A 70 -14.50 -1.85 3.91
CA LEU A 70 -13.08 -1.96 3.60
C LEU A 70 -12.21 -1.43 4.74
N LYS A 71 -12.53 -0.27 5.31
CA LYS A 71 -11.83 0.29 6.47
C LYS A 71 -11.85 -0.67 7.66
N THR A 72 -13.02 -1.22 7.97
CA THR A 72 -13.19 -2.19 9.07
C THR A 72 -12.36 -3.46 8.84
N LEU A 73 -12.26 -3.92 7.58
CA LEU A 73 -11.41 -5.04 7.20
C LEU A 73 -9.92 -4.71 7.44
N PHE A 74 -9.47 -3.51 7.06
CA PHE A 74 -8.11 -3.06 7.30
C PHE A 74 -7.76 -2.95 8.79
N ASP A 75 -8.69 -2.45 9.62
CA ASP A 75 -8.49 -2.38 11.07
C ASP A 75 -8.28 -3.78 11.68
N LYS A 76 -9.01 -4.80 11.18
CA LYS A 76 -8.80 -6.20 11.57
C LYS A 76 -7.48 -6.75 11.04
N LEU A 77 -7.16 -6.51 9.77
CA LEU A 77 -5.90 -6.93 9.17
C LEU A 77 -4.69 -6.37 9.92
N LYS A 78 -4.72 -5.10 10.32
CA LYS A 78 -3.65 -4.46 11.08
C LYS A 78 -3.33 -5.16 12.42
N SER A 79 -4.28 -5.93 12.96
CA SER A 79 -4.10 -6.72 14.18
C SER A 79 -3.48 -8.11 13.95
N THR A 80 -3.32 -8.55 12.69
CA THR A 80 -2.74 -9.87 12.37
C THR A 80 -1.23 -9.84 12.29
N THR A 81 -0.62 -11.01 12.50
CA THR A 81 0.83 -11.21 12.35
C THR A 81 1.31 -11.09 10.91
N THR A 82 0.40 -11.23 9.94
CA THR A 82 0.69 -11.14 8.51
C THR A 82 0.69 -9.71 7.96
N TRP A 83 0.22 -8.73 8.75
CA TRP A 83 0.17 -7.33 8.33
C TRP A 83 1.56 -6.77 8.08
N SER A 84 1.75 -6.19 6.90
CA SER A 84 2.94 -5.44 6.57
C SER A 84 2.60 -4.22 5.72
N VAL A 85 3.22 -3.09 6.03
CA VAL A 85 3.11 -1.87 5.21
C VAL A 85 3.89 -1.97 3.89
N GLU A 86 4.81 -2.92 3.81
CA GLU A 86 5.60 -3.23 2.60
C GLU A 86 4.86 -4.21 1.66
N SER A 87 3.72 -4.77 2.09
CA SER A 87 2.89 -5.64 1.27
C SER A 87 2.24 -4.90 0.09
N PHE A 88 1.93 -5.67 -0.95
CA PHE A 88 1.13 -5.19 -2.08
C PHE A 88 -0.36 -5.32 -1.79
N PHE A 89 -1.11 -4.26 -2.05
CA PHE A 89 -2.56 -4.21 -1.84
C PHE A 89 -3.27 -3.92 -3.16
N PHE A 90 -3.99 -4.91 -3.69
CA PHE A 90 -4.88 -4.77 -4.83
C PHE A 90 -6.31 -4.70 -4.34
N ILE A 91 -6.94 -3.57 -4.54
CA ILE A 91 -8.35 -3.38 -4.25
C ILE A 91 -9.15 -3.55 -5.53
N VAL A 92 -10.11 -4.46 -5.54
CA VAL A 92 -10.91 -4.82 -6.71
C VAL A 92 -12.33 -4.27 -6.54
N GLU A 93 -12.74 -3.37 -7.43
CA GLU A 93 -14.13 -2.95 -7.56
C GLU A 93 -14.92 -4.06 -8.26
N VAL A 94 -15.96 -4.55 -7.61
CA VAL A 94 -16.79 -5.65 -8.14
C VAL A 94 -17.99 -5.11 -8.92
N ASN A 95 -18.41 -3.87 -8.64
CA ASN A 95 -19.64 -3.28 -9.20
C ASN A 95 -19.38 -2.36 -10.41
N ASN A 96 -18.17 -2.37 -10.99
CA ASN A 96 -17.79 -1.70 -12.25
C ASN A 96 -17.91 -0.16 -12.30
N PHE A 97 -17.88 0.53 -11.16
CA PHE A 97 -17.79 2.00 -11.11
C PHE A 97 -16.43 2.42 -10.54
N CYS A 98 -15.55 2.96 -11.40
CA CYS A 98 -14.20 3.38 -11.01
C CYS A 98 -14.17 4.62 -10.10
N ASP A 99 -15.33 5.16 -9.73
CA ASP A 99 -15.51 6.43 -9.01
C ASP A 99 -14.84 6.44 -7.63
N ASN A 100 -14.77 5.28 -6.98
CA ASN A 100 -14.21 5.15 -5.63
C ASN A 100 -12.68 5.11 -5.59
N ALA A 101 -11.99 5.05 -6.75
CA ALA A 101 -10.54 4.86 -6.81
C ALA A 101 -9.77 5.90 -5.99
N ASN A 102 -10.13 7.18 -6.10
CA ASN A 102 -9.47 8.27 -5.36
C ASN A 102 -9.65 8.12 -3.85
N GLU A 103 -10.89 7.92 -3.39
CA GLU A 103 -11.21 7.85 -1.97
C GLU A 103 -10.56 6.63 -1.31
N VAL A 104 -10.63 5.48 -1.96
CA VAL A 104 -10.03 4.24 -1.48
C VAL A 104 -8.50 4.34 -1.43
N LEU A 105 -7.85 4.81 -2.50
CA LEU A 105 -6.38 4.92 -2.50
C LEU A 105 -5.87 5.97 -1.49
N LYS A 106 -6.62 7.06 -1.26
CA LYS A 106 -6.33 8.01 -0.17
C LYS A 106 -6.49 7.37 1.21
N LEU A 107 -7.50 6.53 1.41
CA LEU A 107 -7.69 5.78 2.65
C LEU A 107 -6.47 4.87 2.92
N LEU A 108 -6.02 4.13 1.91
CA LEU A 108 -4.85 3.25 2.02
C LEU A 108 -3.57 4.03 2.31
N TRP A 109 -3.38 5.18 1.67
CA TRP A 109 -2.27 6.08 1.98
C TRP A 109 -2.29 6.54 3.44
N LYS A 110 -3.46 6.92 3.98
CA LYS A 110 -3.60 7.30 5.41
C LYS A 110 -3.29 6.14 6.37
N MET A 111 -3.21 4.91 5.87
CA MET A 111 -2.80 3.71 6.60
C MET A 111 -1.34 3.32 6.32
N ASP A 112 -0.56 4.21 5.71
CA ASP A 112 0.85 4.02 5.31
C ASP A 112 1.06 2.96 4.22
N LEU A 113 0.01 2.59 3.47
CA LEU A 113 0.07 1.56 2.43
C LEU A 113 0.42 2.17 1.06
N LEU A 114 1.70 2.42 0.84
CA LEU A 114 2.21 3.02 -0.40
C LEU A 114 2.11 2.10 -1.62
N SER A 115 2.27 0.79 -1.44
CA SER A 115 2.18 -0.24 -2.49
C SER A 115 0.74 -0.68 -2.77
N SER A 116 -0.15 0.30 -2.96
CA SER A 116 -1.59 0.11 -3.15
C SER A 116 -2.04 0.43 -4.57
N PHE A 117 -2.97 -0.38 -5.08
CA PHE A 117 -3.54 -0.31 -6.42
C PHE A 117 -5.05 -0.52 -6.35
N TYR A 118 -5.78 0.22 -7.18
CA TYR A 118 -7.22 0.03 -7.33
C TYR A 118 -7.53 -0.47 -8.74
N LEU A 119 -8.25 -1.58 -8.82
CA LEU A 119 -8.55 -2.33 -10.03
C LEU A 119 -10.04 -2.22 -10.28
N CYS A 120 -10.42 -1.67 -11.42
CA CYS A 120 -11.81 -1.59 -11.84
C CYS A 120 -11.90 -1.66 -13.36
N GLN A 121 -13.07 -2.05 -13.85
CA GLN A 121 -13.39 -1.98 -15.26
C GLN A 121 -14.28 -0.76 -15.45
N GLU A 122 -13.87 0.15 -16.32
CA GLU A 122 -14.68 1.32 -16.67
C GLU A 122 -15.86 0.85 -17.54
N SER A 123 -17.07 1.36 -17.27
CA SER A 123 -18.35 0.88 -17.82
C SER A 123 -18.38 0.70 -19.34
N ASP A 124 -17.61 1.52 -20.06
CA ASP A 124 -17.58 1.55 -21.53
C ASP A 124 -16.38 0.82 -22.14
N SER A 125 -15.47 0.28 -21.31
CA SER A 125 -14.27 -0.41 -21.77
C SER A 125 -14.24 -1.86 -21.27
N TYR A 126 -13.82 -2.77 -22.14
CA TYR A 126 -13.46 -4.14 -21.73
C TYR A 126 -12.11 -4.21 -21.03
N ASN A 127 -11.45 -3.07 -20.83
CA ASN A 127 -10.09 -2.99 -20.35
C ASN A 127 -10.09 -2.78 -18.84
N LEU A 128 -9.32 -3.62 -18.14
CA LEU A 128 -9.01 -3.41 -16.74
C LEU A 128 -8.17 -2.14 -16.61
N THR A 129 -8.64 -1.19 -15.82
CA THR A 129 -7.88 0.02 -15.48
C THR A 129 -7.29 -0.15 -14.09
N ILE A 130 -6.00 0.17 -13.99
CA ILE A 130 -5.24 0.15 -12.74
C ILE A 130 -5.05 1.59 -12.33
N TYR A 131 -5.49 1.91 -11.12
CA TYR A 131 -5.30 3.21 -10.49
C TYR A 131 -4.26 3.12 -9.39
N ASN A 132 -3.56 4.24 -9.18
CA ASN A 132 -2.55 4.38 -8.15
C ASN A 132 -2.51 5.84 -7.68
N TYR A 133 -2.26 6.07 -6.39
CA TYR A 133 -2.18 7.40 -5.80
C TYR A 133 -0.76 7.73 -5.37
N ASN A 134 -0.24 8.88 -5.82
CA ASN A 134 1.01 9.45 -5.33
C ASN A 134 0.71 10.63 -4.39
N PRO A 135 0.96 10.50 -3.07
CA PRO A 135 0.71 11.57 -2.12
C PRO A 135 1.76 12.70 -2.16
N PHE A 136 2.89 12.48 -2.83
CA PHE A 136 4.05 13.36 -2.74
C PHE A 136 4.13 14.33 -3.92
N THR A 137 3.97 13.81 -5.13
CA THR A 137 4.19 14.56 -6.37
C THR A 137 3.19 14.20 -7.45
N ASN A 138 3.12 15.04 -8.49
CA ASN A 138 2.43 14.76 -9.74
C ASN A 138 3.33 14.02 -10.76
N TYR A 139 4.52 13.58 -10.35
CA TYR A 139 5.41 12.81 -11.20
C TYR A 139 4.98 11.34 -11.25
N VAL A 140 5.02 10.77 -12.46
CA VAL A 140 4.76 9.36 -12.69
C VAL A 140 5.54 8.89 -13.93
N PRO A 141 6.10 7.66 -13.95
CA PRO A 141 6.70 7.12 -15.16
C PRO A 141 5.64 6.71 -16.19
N TYR A 142 6.00 6.73 -17.47
CA TYR A 142 5.21 6.08 -18.52
C TYR A 142 5.03 4.58 -18.17
N PRO A 143 3.84 3.98 -18.37
CA PRO A 143 2.68 4.45 -19.13
C PRO A 143 1.58 5.15 -18.32
N TRP A 144 1.81 5.44 -17.04
CA TRP A 144 0.80 6.09 -16.19
C TRP A 144 0.43 7.48 -16.69
N ARG A 145 -0.84 7.85 -16.46
CA ARG A 145 -1.40 9.16 -16.77
C ARG A 145 -2.18 9.71 -15.59
N SER A 146 -2.19 11.03 -15.44
CA SER A 146 -2.99 11.69 -14.40
C SER A 146 -4.47 11.46 -14.67
N ALA A 147 -5.22 11.03 -13.65
CA ALA A 147 -6.66 10.78 -13.72
C ALA A 147 -7.47 12.05 -13.41
N GLU A 148 -7.00 13.23 -13.84
CA GLU A 148 -7.50 14.54 -13.39
C GLU A 148 -9.04 14.61 -13.35
N THR A 149 -9.58 14.60 -12.13
CA THR A 149 -10.96 14.97 -11.88
C THR A 149 -11.01 16.48 -11.73
N THR A 150 -11.70 17.12 -12.66
CA THR A 150 -12.00 18.55 -12.71
C THR A 150 -12.43 19.10 -11.35
N GLY A 151 -11.76 20.16 -10.88
CA GLY A 151 -12.41 21.20 -10.06
C GLY A 151 -12.30 21.16 -8.54
N GLN A 152 -11.55 20.25 -7.91
CA GLN A 152 -11.32 20.34 -6.46
C GLN A 152 -10.04 21.12 -6.12
N LYS A 153 -10.21 22.25 -5.43
CA LYS A 153 -9.14 23.07 -4.85
C LYS A 153 -8.11 22.18 -4.13
N ILE A 154 -6.86 22.29 -4.57
CA ILE A 154 -5.63 21.68 -4.01
C ILE A 154 -5.48 22.09 -2.55
N THR A 155 -6.20 21.42 -1.66
CA THR A 155 -6.10 21.58 -0.21
C THR A 155 -5.53 20.33 0.44
N GLU A 156 -5.65 19.17 -0.22
CA GLU A 156 -4.97 17.92 0.14
C GLU A 156 -4.01 17.51 -0.97
N LYS A 157 -2.70 17.44 -0.66
CA LYS A 157 -1.62 17.13 -1.62
C LYS A 157 -1.68 15.65 -2.06
N GLY A 158 -1.68 15.41 -3.36
CA GLY A 158 -1.46 14.11 -4.00
C GLY A 158 -2.25 13.95 -5.30
N THR A 159 -1.78 13.09 -6.19
CA THR A 159 -2.31 12.92 -7.56
C THR A 159 -2.74 11.47 -7.77
N LEU A 160 -3.95 11.30 -8.33
CA LEU A 160 -4.44 10.01 -8.79
C LEU A 160 -3.94 9.77 -10.21
N PHE A 161 -3.40 8.58 -10.45
CA PHE A 161 -2.95 8.14 -11.75
C PHE A 161 -3.70 6.89 -12.16
N HIS A 162 -3.77 6.67 -13.47
CA HIS A 162 -4.32 5.47 -14.07
C HIS A 162 -3.46 5.00 -15.24
N GLN A 163 -3.53 3.71 -15.52
CA GLN A 163 -3.10 3.09 -16.77
C GLN A 163 -4.05 1.93 -17.10
N HIS A 164 -4.17 1.59 -18.37
CA HIS A 164 -4.83 0.35 -18.74
C HIS A 164 -3.87 -0.82 -18.53
N PHE A 165 -4.41 -1.94 -18.05
CA PHE A 165 -3.64 -3.18 -17.98
C PHE A 165 -3.31 -3.65 -19.40
N ASP A 166 -2.03 -3.66 -19.72
CA ASP A 166 -1.52 -4.30 -20.93
C ASP A 166 -1.03 -5.71 -20.57
N ASN A 167 -1.28 -6.64 -21.48
CA ASN A 167 -0.84 -8.01 -21.37
C ASN A 167 0.63 -8.18 -21.83
N ASP A 168 1.52 -7.33 -21.33
CA ASP A 168 2.96 -7.43 -21.55
C ASP A 168 3.60 -8.12 -20.33
N ARG A 169 4.65 -8.91 -20.57
CA ARG A 169 5.49 -9.49 -19.52
C ARG A 169 6.18 -8.41 -18.68
N ASN A 170 6.38 -7.21 -19.22
CA ASN A 170 6.95 -6.07 -18.50
C ASN A 170 5.94 -5.34 -17.59
N VAL A 171 4.68 -5.79 -17.53
CA VAL A 171 3.62 -5.10 -16.78
C VAL A 171 4.00 -4.86 -15.31
N CYS A 172 4.76 -5.76 -14.69
CA CYS A 172 5.17 -5.66 -13.29
C CYS A 172 6.11 -4.49 -13.00
N HIS A 173 7.02 -4.23 -13.94
CA HIS A 173 7.90 -3.07 -13.89
C HIS A 173 7.12 -1.77 -14.16
N ASN A 174 6.06 -1.86 -14.97
CA ASN A 174 5.27 -0.69 -15.35
C ASN A 174 4.20 -0.33 -14.29
N ILE A 175 3.71 -1.29 -13.52
CA ILE A 175 2.73 -1.03 -12.45
C ILE A 175 3.38 -0.55 -11.17
N THR A 176 4.60 -0.97 -10.87
CA THR A 176 5.31 -0.54 -9.65
C THR A 176 6.26 0.60 -9.95
N PHE A 177 6.30 1.62 -9.09
CA PHE A 177 7.34 2.64 -9.14
C PHE A 177 7.54 3.24 -7.75
N ASP A 178 8.75 3.70 -7.50
CA ASP A 178 9.10 4.33 -6.24
C ASP A 178 8.55 5.76 -6.17
N LYS A 179 7.45 5.93 -5.42
CA LYS A 179 6.79 7.22 -5.18
C LYS A 179 7.65 8.14 -4.30
N SER A 180 8.54 7.58 -3.48
CA SER A 180 9.36 8.30 -2.52
C SER A 180 10.63 8.88 -3.14
N LYS A 181 11.01 8.41 -4.34
CA LYS A 181 12.16 8.90 -5.11
C LYS A 181 12.15 10.43 -5.28
N THR A 182 10.97 11.03 -5.39
CA THR A 182 10.81 12.47 -5.43
C THR A 182 9.71 12.88 -4.46
N LEU A 183 10.08 13.50 -3.35
CA LEU A 183 9.12 13.97 -2.35
C LEU A 183 8.57 15.39 -2.64
N GLY A 184 9.12 16.07 -3.65
CA GLY A 184 8.75 17.44 -3.97
C GLY A 184 8.89 18.36 -2.75
N ASN A 185 7.81 19.09 -2.43
CA ASN A 185 7.74 19.97 -1.25
C ASN A 185 7.03 19.29 -0.05
N HIS A 186 7.03 17.97 0.01
CA HIS A 186 6.45 17.23 1.13
C HIS A 186 7.37 17.31 2.35
N LYS A 187 6.83 17.72 3.50
CA LYS A 187 7.61 17.83 4.74
C LYS A 187 7.71 16.46 5.41
N ILE A 188 8.92 15.96 5.57
CA ILE A 188 9.16 14.76 6.37
C ILE A 188 9.27 15.16 7.84
N LYS A 189 8.53 14.46 8.71
CA LYS A 189 8.74 14.52 10.15
C LYS A 189 9.55 13.30 10.56
N THR A 190 10.72 13.54 11.13
CA THR A 190 11.53 12.47 11.71
C THR A 190 11.35 12.49 13.23
N THR A 191 11.13 11.31 13.80
CA THR A 191 11.11 11.13 15.26
C THR A 191 12.38 10.40 15.65
N MET A 192 13.23 11.06 16.44
CA MET A 192 14.42 10.42 16.98
C MET A 192 14.07 9.87 18.37
N ALA A 193 14.06 8.54 18.49
CA ALA A 193 14.00 7.88 19.78
C ALA A 193 15.43 7.65 20.27
N TYR A 194 15.79 8.26 21.39
CA TYR A 194 17.06 8.02 22.05
C TYR A 194 16.85 7.01 23.18
N PRO A 195 17.59 5.89 23.20
CA PRO A 195 17.57 5.02 24.36
C PRO A 195 18.19 5.76 25.53
N VAL A 196 17.40 6.03 26.57
CA VAL A 196 17.94 6.52 27.84
C VAL A 196 18.61 5.34 28.51
N GLN A 197 19.94 5.30 28.47
CA GLN A 197 20.70 4.25 29.16
C GLN A 197 20.43 4.35 30.67
N ASN A 198 20.13 3.22 31.29
CA ASN A 198 19.90 3.06 32.74
C ASN A 198 18.65 3.76 33.31
N ALA A 199 17.62 4.04 32.50
CA ALA A 199 16.33 4.46 33.03
C ALA A 199 15.60 3.26 33.66
N THR A 200 15.27 3.38 34.94
CA THR A 200 14.35 2.51 35.68
C THR A 200 12.91 2.98 35.49
N ARG A 201 11.94 2.11 35.77
CA ARG A 201 10.50 2.38 35.52
C ARG A 201 9.96 3.60 36.26
N ASP A 202 10.63 4.02 37.34
CA ASP A 202 10.21 5.12 38.21
C ASP A 202 10.96 6.44 37.93
N ASP A 203 11.85 6.46 36.93
CA ASP A 203 12.59 7.67 36.57
C ASP A 203 11.67 8.68 35.86
N VAL A 204 11.43 9.82 36.53
CA VAL A 204 10.75 10.97 35.93
C VAL A 204 11.77 11.76 35.12
N ILE A 205 11.73 11.59 33.80
CA ILE A 205 12.60 12.31 32.88
C ILE A 205 12.03 13.72 32.66
N ASP A 206 12.77 14.73 33.12
CA ASP A 206 12.46 16.13 32.85
C ASP A 206 12.81 16.50 31.39
N ILE A 207 11.77 16.79 30.61
CA ILE A 207 11.84 17.14 29.18
C ILE A 207 12.66 18.42 28.96
N SER A 208 12.76 19.30 29.96
CA SER A 208 13.50 20.57 29.84
C SER A 208 15.02 20.40 29.74
N ASN A 209 15.58 19.29 30.26
CA ASN A 209 17.01 18.97 30.14
C ASN A 209 17.38 18.29 28.82
N PHE A 210 16.39 17.82 28.05
CA PHE A 210 16.63 17.09 26.80
C PHE A 210 17.13 17.98 25.66
N THR A 211 16.72 19.25 25.65
CA THR A 211 17.11 20.23 24.61
C THR A 211 18.61 20.50 24.57
N ASN A 212 19.31 20.38 25.71
CA ASN A 212 20.76 20.60 25.80
C ASN A 212 21.59 19.43 25.25
N ILE A 213 21.03 18.22 25.16
CA ILE A 213 21.72 17.01 24.65
C ILE A 213 21.66 16.93 23.12
N VAL A 214 20.62 17.51 22.50
CA VAL A 214 20.38 17.42 21.05
C VAL A 214 21.33 18.32 20.25
N ASN A 215 21.93 19.33 20.88
CA ASN A 215 22.60 20.42 20.17
C ASN A 215 23.94 20.09 19.45
N PRO A 216 24.72 19.03 19.76
CA PRO A 216 25.95 18.74 19.00
C PRO A 216 25.80 17.61 17.95
N ARG A 217 24.64 16.95 17.78
CA ARG A 217 24.49 15.76 16.91
C ARG A 217 23.53 15.92 15.73
N ILE A 218 23.20 17.15 15.35
CA ILE A 218 22.40 17.46 14.15
C ILE A 218 23.12 17.04 12.84
N SER A 219 24.42 16.71 12.90
CA SER A 219 25.18 16.13 11.78
C SER A 219 24.69 14.75 11.31
N SER A 220 23.80 14.05 12.04
CA SER A 220 23.27 12.75 11.60
C SER A 220 22.07 12.85 10.66
N VAL A 221 21.51 14.03 10.46
CA VAL A 221 20.32 14.20 9.61
C VAL A 221 20.70 14.08 8.12
N SER A 222 21.88 14.53 7.71
CA SER A 222 22.36 14.31 6.33
C SER A 222 22.56 12.82 6.04
N SER A 223 23.19 12.07 6.96
CA SER A 223 23.36 10.62 6.80
C SER A 223 22.04 9.85 6.76
N PHE A 224 20.98 10.38 7.39
CA PHE A 224 19.63 9.80 7.31
C PHE A 224 19.04 9.95 5.91
N PHE A 225 19.23 11.09 5.26
CA PHE A 225 18.79 11.30 3.87
C PHE A 225 19.62 10.48 2.87
N ASP A 226 20.93 10.36 3.10
CA ASP A 226 21.81 9.49 2.30
C ASP A 226 21.37 8.01 2.40
N LEU A 227 20.96 7.55 3.58
CA LEU A 227 20.40 6.20 3.80
C LEU A 227 19.04 6.00 3.14
N LEU A 228 18.23 7.05 3.03
CA LEU A 228 16.93 7.00 2.38
C LEU A 228 17.01 7.21 0.86
N ASN A 229 18.20 7.51 0.32
CA ASN A 229 18.39 7.87 -1.09
C ASN A 229 17.47 9.02 -1.55
N ILE A 230 17.21 9.96 -0.64
CA ILE A 230 16.36 11.14 -0.87
C ILE A 230 17.26 12.37 -0.92
N THR A 231 17.12 13.19 -1.97
CA THR A 231 17.79 14.49 -2.05
C THR A 231 16.96 15.54 -1.31
N PRO A 232 17.44 16.13 -0.20
CA PRO A 232 16.77 17.27 0.42
C PRO A 232 16.83 18.48 -0.52
N SER A 233 15.73 19.24 -0.60
CA SER A 233 15.61 20.48 -1.38
C SER A 233 15.94 21.73 -0.57
#